data_AF-A0A7H1C0N0-F1
#
_entry.id   AF-A0A7H1C0N0-F1
#
_cell.length_a   1.000
_cell.length_b   1.000
_cell.length_c   1.000
_cell.angle_alpha   90.00
_cell.angle_beta   90.00
_cell.angle_gamma   90.00
#
_symmetry.space_group_name_H-M   'P 1'
#
loop_
_entity.id
_entity.type
_entity.pdbx_description
1 polymer ?
#
loop_
_entity_poly.entity_id
_entity_poly.type
_entity_poly.pdbx_seq_one_letter_code
_entity_poly.pdbx_strand_id
1 'polypeptide(L)'
;MEKELIFPITVTHPMTCTLNPNTGQLVLDFYPYMMEQTENLNKFRLVFEPKATLEMMKNVAVLQENYAELIEEKAKLDSVQ
;
A
#
# COMPACT_ATOMS: atom_id res chain seq x y z
N MET A 1 -9.42 27.82 5.18
CA MET A 1 -9.31 26.37 4.89
C MET A 1 -7.85 26.09 4.61
N GLU A 2 -7.18 25.36 5.49
CA GLU A 2 -5.83 24.85 5.19
C GLU A 2 -5.95 23.83 4.05
N LYS A 3 -5.13 23.97 3.01
CA LYS A 3 -5.03 22.96 1.96
C LYS A 3 -4.18 21.82 2.50
N GLU A 4 -4.72 20.61 2.46
CA GLU A 4 -3.95 19.41 2.74
C GLU A 4 -2.84 19.24 1.69
N LEU A 5 -1.60 19.05 2.15
CA LEU A 5 -0.46 18.78 1.30
C LEU A 5 -0.27 17.26 1.25
N ILE A 6 -0.63 16.65 0.11
CA ILE A 6 -0.51 15.21 -0.13
C ILE A 6 0.75 14.95 -0.95
N PHE A 7 1.64 14.11 -0.41
CA PHE A 7 2.83 13.63 -1.11
C PHE A 7 2.63 12.15 -1.50
N PRO A 8 2.25 11.84 -2.75
CA PRO A 8 1.98 10.48 -3.15
C PRO A 8 3.28 9.66 -3.24
N ILE A 9 3.25 8.44 -2.70
CA ILE A 9 4.30 7.43 -2.89
C ILE A 9 3.71 6.32 -3.74
N THR A 10 4.26 6.12 -4.94
CA THR A 10 3.83 5.03 -5.82
C THR A 10 4.56 3.75 -5.45
N VAL A 11 3.88 2.60 -5.45
CA VAL A 11 4.44 1.29 -5.11
C VAL A 11 4.21 0.34 -6.27
N THR A 12 5.27 -0.28 -6.79
CA THR A 12 5.22 -1.11 -8.01
C THR A 12 5.69 -2.55 -7.81
N HIS A 13 6.30 -2.85 -6.67
CA HIS A 13 6.91 -4.14 -6.37
C HIS A 13 6.24 -4.78 -5.15
N PRO A 14 6.34 -6.11 -4.98
CA PRO A 14 5.49 -6.85 -4.04
C PRO A 14 5.59 -6.27 -2.63
N MET A 15 4.41 -6.04 -2.05
CA MET A 15 4.27 -5.63 -0.66
C MET A 15 4.20 -6.88 0.21
N THR A 16 5.03 -6.94 1.25
CA THR A 16 4.87 -7.94 2.30
C THR A 16 4.07 -7.33 3.46
N CYS A 17 2.99 -8.00 3.86
CA CYS A 17 2.10 -7.57 4.92
C CYS A 17 2.15 -8.56 6.08
N THR A 18 2.41 -8.08 7.31
CA THR A 18 2.44 -8.91 8.51
C THR A 18 1.64 -8.26 9.64
N LEU A 19 0.92 -9.06 10.41
CA LEU A 19 0.15 -8.62 11.58
C LEU A 19 0.82 -9.16 12.84
N ASN A 20 1.15 -8.30 13.80
CA ASN A 20 1.58 -8.73 15.11
C ASN A 20 0.35 -9.14 15.95
N PRO A 21 0.17 -10.42 16.30
CA PRO A 21 -1.04 -10.88 17.01
C PRO A 21 -1.11 -10.39 18.46
N ASN A 22 0.02 -10.00 19.05
CA ASN A 22 0.07 -9.54 20.44
C ASN A 22 -0.28 -8.05 20.57
N THR A 23 0.07 -7.24 19.57
CA THR A 23 -0.14 -5.78 19.60
C THR A 23 -1.25 -5.30 18.68
N GLY A 24 -1.64 -6.09 17.67
CA GLY A 24 -2.57 -5.67 16.61
C GLY A 24 -1.95 -4.72 15.58
N GLN A 25 -0.64 -4.49 15.64
CA GLN A 25 0.06 -3.64 14.68
C GLN A 25 0.22 -4.35 13.34
N LEU A 26 -0.13 -3.66 12.26
CA LEU A 26 0.10 -4.10 10.90
C LEU A 26 1.39 -3.49 10.37
N VAL A 27 2.25 -4.30 9.77
CA VAL A 27 3.50 -3.86 9.14
C VAL A 27 3.43 -4.15 7.65
N LEU A 28 3.57 -3.11 6.85
CA LEU A 28 3.63 -3.18 5.39
C LEU A 28 5.00 -2.72 4.89
N ASP A 29 5.63 -3.61 4.16
CA ASP A 29 7.02 -3.54 3.72
C ASP A 29 7.04 -3.53 2.19
N PHE A 30 7.62 -2.50 1.56
CA PHE A 30 7.55 -2.31 0.10
C PHE A 30 8.74 -1.52 -0.44
N TYR A 31 8.91 -1.53 -1.77
CA TYR A 31 9.86 -0.67 -2.46
C TYR A 31 9.09 0.43 -3.19
N PRO A 32 9.35 1.72 -2.91
CA PRO A 32 8.72 2.80 -3.64
C PRO A 32 9.21 2.82 -5.08
N TYR A 33 8.34 3.21 -6.01
CA TYR A 33 8.72 3.50 -7.38
C TYR A 33 9.48 4.82 -7.40
N MET A 34 10.79 4.75 -7.66
CA MET A 34 11.66 5.91 -7.87
C MET A 34 11.97 6.01 -9.36
N MET A 35 11.71 7.18 -9.96
CA MET A 35 11.92 7.47 -11.40
C MET A 35 13.39 7.35 -11.86
N GLU A 36 14.35 7.26 -10.94
CA GLU A 36 15.75 7.08 -11.24
C GLU A 36 16.24 5.78 -10.59
N GLN A 37 16.63 4.82 -11.43
CA GLN A 37 17.30 3.58 -11.05
C GLN A 37 18.65 3.91 -10.39
N THR A 38 18.59 4.32 -9.13
CA THR A 38 19.78 4.35 -8.28
C THR A 38 19.87 2.98 -7.65
N GLU A 39 21.07 2.39 -7.69
CA GLU A 39 21.38 1.01 -7.27
C GLU A 39 21.08 0.72 -5.77
N ASN A 40 20.53 1.70 -5.04
CA ASN A 40 20.10 1.59 -3.65
C ASN A 40 18.57 1.73 -3.54
N LEU A 41 17.84 0.69 -3.94
CA LEU A 41 16.41 0.58 -3.62
C LEU A 41 16.26 0.38 -2.10
N ASN A 42 16.04 1.47 -1.37
CA ASN A 42 15.71 1.39 0.04
C ASN A 42 14.30 0.80 0.22
N LYS A 43 14.18 -0.20 1.10
CA LYS A 43 12.89 -0.76 1.50
C LYS A 43 12.20 0.19 2.48
N PHE A 44 10.95 0.51 2.20
CA PHE A 44 10.12 1.35 3.06
C PHE A 44 9.23 0.45 3.92
N ARG A 45 8.99 0.89 5.17
CA ARG A 45 8.14 0.22 6.13
C ARG A 45 7.09 1.19 6.66
N LEU A 46 5.82 0.81 6.53
CA LEU A 46 4.71 1.44 7.23
C LEU A 46 4.31 0.55 8.40
N VAL A 47 4.13 1.17 9.57
CA VAL A 47 3.63 0.52 10.77
C VAL A 47 2.33 1.21 11.16
N PHE A 48 1.25 0.43 11.18
CA PHE A 48 -0.07 0.91 11.53
C PHE A 48 -0.39 0.49 12.96
N GLU A 49 -0.80 1.47 13.76
CA GLU A 49 -1.39 1.23 15.08
C GLU A 49 -2.76 0.53 14.95
N PRO A 50 -3.23 -0.21 15.97
CA PRO A 50 -4.42 -1.05 15.85
C PRO A 50 -5.69 -0.33 15.37
N LYS A 51 -5.87 0.95 15.75
CA LYS A 51 -7.00 1.76 15.26
C LYS A 51 -6.91 2.02 13.76
N ALA A 52 -5.73 2.41 13.27
CA ALA A 52 -5.49 2.61 11.85
C ALA A 52 -5.62 1.29 11.08
N THR A 53 -5.14 0.17 11.64
CA THR A 53 -5.35 -1.16 11.08
C THR A 53 -6.84 -1.48 10.92
N LEU A 54 -7.65 -1.23 11.96
CA LEU A 54 -9.09 -1.48 11.92
C LEU A 54 -9.80 -0.62 10.85
N GLU A 55 -9.45 0.66 10.75
CA GLU A 55 -9.98 1.56 9.73
C GLU A 55 -9.57 1.11 8.32
N MET A 56 -8.31 0.73 8.12
CA MET A 56 -7.81 0.20 6.86
C MET A 56 -8.59 -1.06 6.45
N MET A 57 -8.79 -2.02 7.35
CA MET A 57 -9.53 -3.26 7.06
C MET A 57 -10.97 -2.99 6.61
N LYS A 58 -11.67 -2.04 7.25
CA LYS A 58 -13.03 -1.65 6.84
C LYS A 58 -13.05 -1.09 5.43
N ASN A 59 -12.08 -0.23 5.09
CA ASN A 59 -11.98 0.36 3.76
C ASN A 59 -11.58 -0.68 2.70
N VAL A 60 -10.65 -1.60 3.01
CA VAL A 60 -10.25 -2.68 2.11
C VAL A 60 -11.43 -3.58 1.76
N ALA A 61 -12.29 -3.91 2.74
CA ALA A 61 -13.49 -4.70 2.47
C ALA A 61 -14.42 -4.01 1.45
N VAL A 62 -14.65 -2.70 1.62
CA VAL A 62 -15.45 -1.91 0.67
C VAL A 62 -14.80 -1.85 -0.71
N LEU A 63 -13.47 -1.71 -0.78
CA LEU A 63 -12.74 -1.70 -2.05
C LEU A 63 -12.83 -3.05 -2.77
N GLN A 64 -12.71 -4.15 -2.03
CA GLN A 64 -12.83 -5.50 -2.59
C GLN A 64 -14.23 -5.75 -3.14
N GLU A 65 -15.28 -5.36 -2.40
CA GLU A 65 -16.67 -5.57 -2.81
C GLU A 65 -17.03 -4.77 -4.08
N ASN A 66 -16.56 -3.52 -4.18
CA ASN A 66 -17.03 -2.62 -5.22
C ASN A 66 -16.07 -2.49 -6.42
N TYR A 67 -14.79 -2.82 -6.25
CA TYR A 67 -13.76 -2.48 -7.24
C TYR A 67 -12.74 -3.58 -7.52
N ALA A 68 -12.87 -4.79 -6.94
CA ALA A 68 -11.90 -5.88 -7.16
C ALA A 68 -11.72 -6.20 -8.66
N GLU A 69 -12.81 -6.36 -9.41
CA GLU A 69 -12.76 -6.68 -10.84
C GLU A 69 -12.00 -5.60 -11.64
N LEU A 70 -12.32 -4.33 -11.40
CA LEU A 70 -11.64 -3.21 -12.05
C LEU A 70 -10.13 -3.19 -11.71
N ILE A 71 -9.77 -3.41 -10.46
CA ILE A 71 -8.37 -3.45 -10.03
C ILE A 71 -7.64 -4.62 -10.70
N GLU A 72 -8.25 -5.80 -10.77
CA GLU A 72 -7.68 -6.96 -11.46
C GLU A 72 -7.48 -6.72 -12.96
N GLU A 73 -8.45 -6.09 -13.62
CA GLU A 73 -8.33 -5.71 -15.03
C GLU A 73 -7.16 -4.76 -15.25
N LYS A 74 -7.01 -3.72 -14.42
CA LYS A 74 -5.91 -2.75 -14.55
C LYS A 74 -4.55 -3.37 -14.22
N ALA A 75 -4.47 -4.21 -13.20
CA ALA A 75 -3.23 -4.90 -12.84
C ALA A 75 -2.68 -5.80 -13.97
N LYS A 76 -3.56 -6.37 -14.82
CA LYS A 76 -3.15 -7.14 -16.00
C LYS A 76 -2.56 -6.27 -17.10
N LEU A 77 -3.00 -5.01 -17.23
CA LEU A 77 -2.51 -4.09 -18.26
C LEU A 77 -1.07 -3.61 -17.97
N ASP A 78 -0.69 -3.47 -16.69
CA ASP A 78 0.65 -3.02 -16.26
C ASP A 78 1.75 -4.09 -16.43
N SER A 79 1.40 -5.33 -16.80
CA SER A 79 2.38 -6.40 -17.08
C SER A 79 3.07 -6.30 -18.46
N VAL A 80 2.76 -5.24 -19.23
CA VAL A 80 3.34 -4.96 -20.56
C VAL A 80 4.10 -3.63 -20.54
N GLN A 81 5.07 -3.47 -19.64
CA GLN A 81 6.16 -2.49 -19.75
C GLN A 81 7.46 -3.04 -19.17
#